data_AF-A0A966X5T4-F1
#
_entry.id   AF-A0A966X5T4-F1
#
_cell.length_a   1.000
_cell.length_b   1.000
_cell.length_c   1.000
_cell.angle_alpha   90.00
_cell.angle_beta   90.00
_cell.angle_gamma   90.00
#
_symmetry.space_group_name_H-M   'P 1'
#
loop_
_entity.id
_entity.type
_entity.pdbx_description
1 polymer ?
#
loop_
_entity_poly.entity_id
_entity_poly.type
_entity_poly.pdbx_seq_one_letter_code
_entity_poly.pdbx_strand_id
1 'polypeptide(L)'
;APGHGGNPLTKWTPGSYTREDIPATPSVVDVAPFATGNVHEHLIDCITAGHQPPVSNARFARHVTEVLLAGLKSAKSGLPVNVESRI
;
A
#
# COMPACT_ATOMS: atom_id res chain seq x y z
N ALA A 1 -6.89 4.70 7.31
CA ALA A 1 -6.05 3.49 7.17
C ALA A 1 -6.93 2.24 7.30
N PRO A 2 -6.55 1.07 6.74
CA PRO A 2 -7.26 -0.18 7.04
C PRO A 2 -7.40 -0.32 8.57
N GLY A 3 -8.59 -0.64 9.07
CA GLY A 3 -8.83 -0.74 10.52
C GLY A 3 -9.20 0.56 11.25
N HIS A 4 -9.67 1.61 10.56
CA HIS A 4 -10.08 2.89 11.18
C HIS A 4 -11.33 2.86 12.09
N GLY A 5 -11.72 1.68 12.60
CA GLY A 5 -12.85 1.52 13.53
C GLY A 5 -12.59 0.56 14.68
N GLY A 6 -11.34 0.16 14.95
CA GLY A 6 -11.01 -0.82 16.00
C GLY A 6 -11.41 -2.27 15.67
N ASN A 7 -12.01 -2.51 14.50
CA ASN A 7 -12.32 -3.86 14.03
C ASN A 7 -11.04 -4.55 13.52
N PRO A 8 -10.78 -5.80 13.94
CA PRO A 8 -9.62 -6.55 13.49
C PRO A 8 -9.65 -6.78 11.98
N LEU A 9 -8.47 -6.81 11.35
CA LEU A 9 -8.33 -7.17 9.95
C LEU A 9 -8.67 -8.66 9.78
N THR A 10 -9.57 -8.96 8.84
CA THR A 10 -10.00 -10.34 8.56
C THR A 10 -9.44 -10.81 7.23
N LYS A 11 -8.69 -11.91 7.24
CA LYS A 11 -8.27 -12.64 6.04
C LYS A 11 -9.30 -13.73 5.76
N TRP A 12 -9.83 -13.72 4.55
CA TRP A 12 -10.76 -14.75 4.06
C TRP A 12 -10.00 -15.73 3.17
N THR A 13 -10.11 -17.02 3.49
CA THR A 13 -9.55 -18.11 2.69
C THR A 13 -10.67 -19.00 2.17
N PRO A 14 -10.60 -19.45 0.90
CA PRO A 14 -11.57 -20.42 0.38
C PRO A 14 -11.62 -21.65 1.30
N GLY A 15 -12.82 -22.07 1.70
CA GLY A 15 -12.98 -23.30 2.49
C GLY A 15 -12.70 -24.57 1.68
N SER A 16 -12.77 -24.45 0.35
CA SER A 16 -12.27 -25.43 -0.61
C SER A 16 -11.84 -24.72 -1.89
N TYR A 17 -10.89 -25.32 -2.60
CA TYR A 17 -10.48 -24.88 -3.94
C TYR A 17 -11.18 -25.66 -5.07
N THR A 18 -11.94 -26.70 -4.73
CA THR A 18 -12.58 -27.61 -5.69
C THR A 18 -14.07 -27.80 -5.48
N ARG A 19 -14.60 -27.34 -4.35
CA ARG A 19 -16.01 -27.44 -3.99
C ARG A 19 -16.58 -26.05 -3.76
N GLU A 20 -17.62 -25.70 -4.51
CA GLU A 20 -18.24 -24.37 -4.50
C GLU A 20 -19.20 -24.15 -3.33
N ASP A 21 -19.66 -25.22 -2.69
CA ASP A 21 -20.62 -25.19 -1.58
C ASP A 21 -19.95 -24.95 -0.21
N ILE A 22 -18.61 -24.97 -0.15
CA ILE A 22 -17.90 -24.77 1.10
C ILE A 22 -17.66 -23.26 1.33
N PRO A 23 -18.22 -22.68 2.41
CA PRO A 23 -18.08 -21.26 2.69
C PRO A 23 -16.62 -20.89 2.99
N ALA A 24 -16.25 -19.65 2.68
CA ALA A 24 -14.93 -19.11 3.02
C ALA A 24 -14.73 -19.08 4.54
N THR A 25 -13.53 -19.44 4.98
CA THR A 25 -13.14 -19.43 6.40
C THR A 25 -12.47 -18.09 6.74
N PRO A 26 -13.02 -17.30 7.68
CA PRO A 26 -12.37 -16.10 8.17
C PRO A 26 -11.27 -16.46 9.17
N SER A 27 -10.19 -15.69 9.14
CA SER A 27 -9.13 -15.71 10.16
C SER A 27 -8.77 -14.27 10.54
N VAL A 28 -8.59 -14.04 11.84
CA VAL A 28 -8.10 -12.75 12.33
C VAL A 28 -6.62 -12.62 11.96
N VAL A 29 -6.26 -11.50 11.36
CA VAL A 29 -4.86 -11.15 11.09
C VAL A 29 -4.34 -10.38 12.28
N ASP A 30 -3.40 -10.99 13.01
CA ASP A 30 -2.65 -10.27 14.02
C ASP A 30 -1.65 -9.34 13.34
N VAL A 31 -1.90 -8.04 13.47
CA VAL A 31 -1.03 -6.98 12.98
C VAL A 31 -0.25 -6.30 14.10
N ALA A 32 -0.43 -6.71 15.37
CA ALA A 32 0.28 -6.12 16.50
C ALA A 32 1.82 -6.21 16.35
N PRO A 33 2.41 -7.30 15.83
CA PRO A 33 3.86 -7.37 15.58
C PRO A 33 4.33 -6.40 14.48
N PHE A 34 3.41 -5.95 13.62
CA PHE A 34 3.66 -5.05 12.50
C PHE A 34 3.06 -3.67 12.73
N ALA A 35 2.62 -3.38 13.95
CA ALA A 35 2.33 -2.03 14.41
C ALA A 35 3.66 -1.29 14.60
N THR A 36 4.45 -1.20 13.53
CA THR A 36 5.37 -0.09 13.39
C THR A 36 4.52 1.16 13.46
N GLY A 37 5.02 2.16 14.17
CA GLY A 37 4.42 3.48 14.19
C GLY A 37 4.09 3.98 12.78
N ASN A 38 3.41 5.11 12.69
CA ASN A 38 3.11 5.66 11.37
C ASN A 38 4.42 5.79 10.54
N VAL A 39 4.35 5.75 9.21
CA VAL A 39 5.55 5.75 8.35
C VAL A 39 6.49 6.95 8.60
N HIS A 40 5.97 8.05 9.16
CA HIS A 40 6.75 9.21 9.58
C HIS A 40 7.48 8.97 10.91
N GLU A 41 6.89 8.25 11.87
CA GLU A 41 7.56 7.85 13.12
C GLU A 41 8.77 6.97 12.82
N HIS A 42 8.60 5.93 11.98
CA HIS A 42 9.72 5.09 11.56
C HIS A 42 10.82 5.88 10.83
N LEU A 43 10.44 6.87 10.00
CA LEU A 43 11.39 7.74 9.34
C LEU A 43 12.16 8.62 10.34
N ILE A 44 11.48 9.16 11.35
CA ILE A 44 12.10 9.95 12.43
C ILE A 44 13.09 9.10 13.22
N ASP A 45 12.74 7.85 13.54
CA ASP A 45 13.64 6.92 14.23
C ASP A 45 14.91 6.69 13.40
N CYS A 46 14.76 6.45 12.10
CA CYS A 46 15.90 6.26 11.19
C CYS A 46 16.83 7.50 11.16
N ILE A 47 16.25 8.70 11.09
CA ILE A 47 17.01 9.96 11.11
C ILE A 47 17.77 10.11 12.43
N THR A 48 17.08 9.87 13.55
CA THR A 48 17.64 10.01 14.90
C THR A 48 18.78 9.02 15.15
N ALA A 49 18.64 7.79 14.67
CA ALA A 49 19.65 6.74 14.79
C ALA A 49 20.73 6.81 13.69
N GLY A 50 20.66 7.77 12.76
CA GLY A 50 21.68 8.00 11.74
C GLY A 50 21.79 6.89 10.67
N HIS A 51 20.72 6.14 10.44
CA HIS A 51 20.69 5.08 9.42
C HIS A 51 19.66 5.36 8.34
N GLN A 52 19.88 4.81 7.15
CA GLN A 52 18.90 4.89 6.08
C GLN A 52 17.75 3.90 6.33
N PRO A 53 16.49 4.27 6.06
CA PRO A 53 15.39 3.31 6.10
C PRO A 53 15.68 2.14 5.13
N PRO A 54 15.37 0.89 5.52
CA PRO A 54 15.66 -0.30 4.71
C PRO A 54 14.88 -0.30 3.39
N VAL A 55 13.78 0.44 3.31
CA VAL A 55 12.97 0.61 2.10
C VAL A 55 12.94 2.09 1.74
N SER A 56 13.48 2.45 0.57
CA SER A 56 13.36 3.80 0.03
C SER A 56 12.10 3.92 -0.81
N ASN A 57 11.17 4.76 -0.34
CA ASN A 57 9.97 5.10 -1.10
C ASN A 57 10.25 6.08 -2.26
N ALA A 58 11.49 6.52 -2.47
CA ALA A 58 11.83 7.53 -3.48
C ALA A 58 11.44 7.10 -4.91
N ARG A 59 11.69 5.83 -5.27
CA ARG A 59 11.29 5.29 -6.59
C ARG A 59 9.77 5.29 -6.76
N PHE A 60 9.05 4.89 -5.72
CA PHE A 60 7.58 4.84 -5.73
C PHE A 60 6.97 6.25 -5.76
N ALA A 61 7.49 7.17 -4.95
CA ALA A 61 7.08 8.58 -4.94
C ALA A 61 7.30 9.25 -6.30
N ARG A 62 8.43 8.97 -6.96
CA ARG A 62 8.68 9.41 -8.33
C ARG A 62 7.59 8.89 -9.27
N HIS A 63 7.28 7.61 -9.21
CA HIS A 63 6.28 7.02 -10.09
C HIS A 63 4.87 7.58 -9.87
N VAL A 64 4.46 7.77 -8.61
CA VAL A 64 3.20 8.45 -8.30
C VAL A 64 3.16 9.85 -8.92
N THR A 65 4.28 10.57 -8.87
CA THR A 65 4.40 11.90 -9.49
C THR A 65 4.30 11.83 -11.02
N GLU A 66 4.93 10.85 -11.67
CA GLU A 66 4.85 10.61 -13.12
C GLU A 66 3.38 10.37 -13.55
N VAL A 67 2.63 9.57 -12.78
CA VAL A 67 1.20 9.34 -13.03
C VAL A 67 0.37 10.61 -12.87
N LEU A 68 0.61 11.40 -11.82
CA LEU A 68 -0.09 12.67 -11.59
C LEU A 68 0.16 13.67 -12.73
N LEU A 69 1.40 13.77 -13.20
CA LEU A 69 1.76 14.63 -14.34
C LEU A 69 1.06 14.18 -15.64
N ALA A 70 1.01 12.87 -15.89
CA ALA A 70 0.27 12.33 -17.03
C ALA A 70 -1.24 12.63 -16.92
N GLY A 71 -1.82 12.55 -15.72
CA GLY A 71 -3.20 12.92 -15.45
C GLY A 71 -3.48 14.41 -15.75
N LEU A 72 -2.62 15.31 -15.30
CA LEU A 72 -2.72 16.74 -15.61
C LEU A 72 -2.63 17.01 -17.12
N LYS A 73 -1.73 16.30 -17.81
CA LYS A 73 -1.59 16.41 -19.27
C LYS A 73 -2.84 15.90 -20.00
N SER A 74 -3.40 14.77 -19.57
CA SER A 74 -4.64 14.20 -20.10
C SER A 74 -5.84 15.12 -19.87
N ALA A 75 -5.97 15.69 -18.66
CA ALA A 75 -7.03 16.65 -18.34
C ALA A 75 -6.97 17.90 -19.23
N LYS A 76 -5.76 18.38 -19.56
CA LYS A 76 -5.57 19.53 -20.44
C LYS A 76 -5.85 19.21 -21.91
N SER A 77 -5.52 18.01 -22.39
CA SER A 77 -5.69 17.62 -23.80
C SER A 77 -7.05 16.98 -24.10
N GLY A 78 -7.76 16.49 -23.07
CA GLY A 78 -8.98 15.69 -23.23
C GLY A 78 -8.72 14.31 -23.85
N LEU A 79 -7.46 13.87 -23.93
CA LEU A 79 -7.06 12.63 -24.61
C LEU A 79 -6.36 11.68 -23.64
N PRO A 80 -6.42 10.36 -23.89
CA PRO A 80 -5.56 9.40 -23.20
C PRO A 80 -4.09 9.75 -23.42
N VAL A 81 -3.27 9.63 -22.36
CA VAL A 81 -1.83 9.90 -22.39
C VAL A 81 -1.11 8.73 -21.76
N ASN A 82 -0.03 8.25 -22.40
CA ASN A 82 0.84 7.23 -21.82
C ASN A 82 1.61 7.80 -20.63
N VAL A 83 1.70 7.03 -19.54
CA VAL A 83 2.57 7.38 -18.41
C VAL A 83 4.00 7.03 -18.78
N GLU A 84 4.85 8.04 -18.94
CA GLU A 84 6.28 7.84 -19.10
C GLU A 84 6.90 7.53 -17.73
N SER A 85 7.14 6.24 -17.47
CA SER A 85 7.69 5.74 -16.21
C SER A 85 9.08 5.16 -16.42
N ARG A 86 9.94 5.31 -15.41
CA ARG A 86 11.26 4.67 -15.34
C ARG A 86 11.34 3.61 -14.23
N ILE A 87 10.20 2.99 -13.90
CA ILE A 87 10.17 1.80 -13.03
C ILE A 87 10.84 0.63 -13.72
#